data_AF-A0A2N3NC35-F1
#
_entry.id   AF-A0A2N3NC35-F1
#
_cell.length_a   1.000
_cell.length_b   1.000
_cell.length_c   1.000
_cell.angle_alpha   90.00
_cell.angle_beta   90.00
_cell.angle_gamma   90.00
#
_symmetry.space_group_name_H-M   'P 1'
#
loop_
_entity.id
_entity.type
_entity.pdbx_description
1 polymer ?
#
loop_
_entity_poly.entity_id
_entity_poly.type
_entity_poly.pdbx_seq_one_letter_code
_entity_poly.pdbx_strand_id
1 'polypeptide(L)'
;MADQAVPNHPYSPPTASIPHYQENDMTLYRLIGSLGLLLGIVAVGSAGLAARRNPRLSLNERLIVSWYCICGFLHCFFEGYFVYNHATLAGQQTLFAQLWKEYSLSDSRYLTSDPFMISVETITVLVWGPLCFFSAWCIIRDSTIRHPVQMMVCMGHLYGVVLYFATSTAEQYYHGSNGHSRPEFQYFWLYYVGFNLPWVIVPALLLLRSIRAMRAAFAMLGRVQGLLTELRGNIHDIKQRDHLDDHTPCESEGEKTK
;
A
#
# COMPACT_ATOMS: atom_id res chain seq x y z
N MET A 1 -22.91 39.40 25.75
CA MET A 1 -22.53 38.23 24.92
C MET A 1 -21.42 38.71 24.01
N ALA A 2 -20.18 38.29 24.26
CA ALA A 2 -19.06 38.67 23.40
C ALA A 2 -19.26 38.01 22.03
N ASP A 3 -19.24 38.84 20.99
CA ASP A 3 -19.26 38.43 19.59
C ASP A 3 -18.09 37.47 19.37
N GLN A 4 -18.37 36.17 19.20
CA GLN A 4 -17.31 35.21 18.88
C GLN A 4 -16.89 35.48 17.44
N ALA A 5 -15.86 36.30 17.27
CA ALA A 5 -15.22 36.53 15.99
C ALA A 5 -14.96 35.17 15.33
N VAL A 6 -15.61 34.93 14.18
CA VAL A 6 -15.39 33.72 13.38
C VAL A 6 -13.89 33.61 13.11
N PRO A 7 -13.24 32.47 13.42
CA PRO A 7 -11.81 32.29 13.15
C PRO A 7 -11.50 32.63 11.68
N ASN A 8 -10.58 33.56 11.44
CA ASN A 8 -10.23 34.00 10.09
C ASN A 8 -9.31 32.96 9.43
N HIS A 9 -9.90 31.95 8.78
CA HIS A 9 -9.17 30.93 8.02
C HIS A 9 -9.97 30.45 6.81
N PRO A 10 -9.33 29.92 5.74
CA PRO A 10 -10.02 29.52 4.50
C PRO A 10 -10.67 28.12 4.54
N TYR A 11 -10.55 27.37 5.64
CA TYR A 11 -10.99 25.97 5.74
C TYR A 11 -12.50 25.81 5.97
N SER A 12 -13.05 24.66 5.54
CA SER A 12 -14.44 24.29 5.78
C SER A 12 -14.58 23.31 6.95
N PRO A 13 -15.54 23.46 7.86
CA PRO A 13 -16.47 24.58 7.95
C PRO A 13 -15.78 25.86 8.45
N PRO A 14 -16.26 27.07 8.09
CA PRO A 14 -15.69 28.34 8.58
C PRO A 14 -15.74 28.51 10.10
N THR A 15 -16.58 27.74 10.79
CA THR A 15 -16.71 27.73 12.26
C THR A 15 -15.71 26.80 12.94
N ALA A 16 -14.86 26.09 12.19
CA ALA A 16 -13.85 25.20 12.76
C ALA A 16 -12.90 25.98 13.68
N SER A 17 -12.51 25.36 14.80
CA SER A 17 -11.52 25.96 15.69
C SER A 17 -10.12 25.55 15.25
N ILE A 18 -9.42 26.44 14.55
CA ILE A 18 -8.03 26.24 14.11
C ILE A 18 -7.15 27.28 14.82
N PRO A 19 -6.69 26.99 16.05
CA PRO A 19 -5.93 27.95 16.83
C PRO A 19 -4.56 28.23 16.19
N HIS A 20 -4.09 29.46 16.34
CA HIS A 20 -2.77 29.91 15.85
C HIS A 20 -2.56 29.80 14.33
N TYR A 21 -3.65 29.76 13.55
CA TYR A 21 -3.58 29.70 12.09
C TYR A 21 -2.71 30.83 11.52
N GLN A 22 -1.79 30.46 10.64
CA GLN A 22 -1.04 31.38 9.79
C GLN A 22 -1.11 30.89 8.35
N GLU A 23 -1.34 31.82 7.43
CA GLU A 23 -1.31 31.54 5.98
C GLU A 23 0.08 31.04 5.54
N ASN A 24 0.12 30.32 4.42
CA ASN A 24 1.38 29.88 3.82
C ASN A 24 2.17 31.09 3.30
N ASP A 25 3.47 31.15 3.59
CA ASP A 25 4.37 32.15 3.01
C ASP A 25 4.90 31.72 1.62
N MET A 26 4.88 30.42 1.32
CA MET A 26 5.22 29.87 0.02
C MET A 26 4.01 29.87 -0.91
N THR A 27 4.26 30.23 -2.17
CA THR A 27 3.25 30.11 -3.20
C THR A 27 2.95 28.64 -3.50
N LEU A 28 1.72 28.36 -3.96
CA LEU A 28 1.28 27.02 -4.36
C LEU A 28 2.26 26.33 -5.33
N TYR A 29 2.76 27.06 -6.33
CA TYR A 29 3.71 26.53 -7.31
C TYR A 29 5.03 26.09 -6.67
N ARG A 30 5.52 26.82 -5.66
CA ARG A 30 6.71 26.42 -4.91
C ARG A 30 6.45 25.17 -4.08
N LEU A 31 5.30 25.09 -3.40
CA LEU A 31 4.92 23.91 -2.62
C LEU A 31 4.86 22.65 -3.49
N ILE A 32 4.09 22.69 -4.59
CA ILE A 32 3.94 21.55 -5.50
C ILE A 32 5.28 21.23 -6.19
N GLY A 33 6.05 22.25 -6.59
CA GLY A 33 7.38 22.06 -7.18
C GLY A 33 8.36 21.39 -6.24
N SER A 34 8.39 21.81 -4.97
CA SER A 34 9.24 21.21 -3.93
C SER A 34 8.82 19.78 -3.60
N LEU A 35 7.52 19.50 -3.46
CA LEU A 35 7.04 18.13 -3.25
C LEU A 35 7.35 17.24 -4.45
N GLY A 36 7.08 17.73 -5.67
CA GLY A 36 7.37 17.00 -6.91
C GLY A 36 8.85 16.67 -7.07
N LEU A 37 9.75 17.61 -6.74
CA LEU A 37 11.19 17.37 -6.74
C LEU A 37 11.59 16.30 -5.71
N LEU A 38 11.07 16.40 -4.49
CA LEU A 38 11.35 15.45 -3.41
C LEU A 38 10.90 14.04 -3.78
N LEU A 39 9.66 13.89 -4.25
CA LEU A 39 9.13 12.62 -4.72
C LEU A 39 9.88 12.09 -5.95
N GLY A 40 10.28 12.97 -6.87
CA GLY A 40 11.10 12.62 -8.03
C GLY A 40 12.48 12.07 -7.63
N ILE A 41 13.14 12.69 -6.65
CA ILE A 41 14.42 12.22 -6.10
C ILE A 41 14.24 10.83 -5.48
N VAL A 42 13.20 10.63 -4.66
CA VAL A 42 12.91 9.32 -4.07
C VAL A 42 12.67 8.28 -5.15
N ALA A 43 11.83 8.58 -6.15
CA ALA A 43 11.46 7.65 -7.22
C ALA A 43 12.66 7.24 -8.09
N VAL A 44 13.46 8.22 -8.54
CA VAL A 44 14.62 7.97 -9.40
C VAL A 44 15.73 7.29 -8.59
N GLY A 45 15.96 7.73 -7.34
CA GLY A 45 16.94 7.15 -6.44
C GLY A 45 16.65 5.68 -6.14
N SER A 46 15.39 5.35 -5.81
CA SER A 46 14.98 3.97 -5.53
C SER A 46 15.02 3.08 -6.78
N ALA A 47 14.58 3.58 -7.94
CA ALA A 47 14.66 2.82 -9.20
C ALA A 47 16.13 2.53 -9.59
N GLY A 48 17.00 3.54 -9.47
CA GLY A 48 18.43 3.41 -9.72
C GLY A 48 19.11 2.45 -8.76
N LEU A 49 18.77 2.52 -7.46
CA LEU A 49 19.26 1.56 -6.47
C LEU A 49 18.78 0.14 -6.78
N ALA A 50 17.51 -0.04 -7.10
CA ALA A 50 16.94 -1.33 -7.47
C ALA A 50 17.65 -1.94 -8.68
N ALA A 51 17.86 -1.15 -9.74
CA ALA A 51 18.58 -1.56 -10.94
C ALA A 51 20.02 -1.99 -10.65
N ARG A 52 20.71 -1.26 -9.76
CA ARG A 52 22.09 -1.60 -9.36
C ARG A 52 22.16 -2.86 -8.50
N ARG A 53 21.22 -3.05 -7.58
CA ARG A 53 21.23 -4.17 -6.61
C ARG A 53 20.69 -5.47 -7.22
N ASN A 54 19.75 -5.38 -8.15
CA ASN A 54 19.24 -6.53 -8.88
C ASN A 54 19.02 -6.15 -10.36
N PRO A 55 20.04 -6.35 -11.21
CA PRO A 55 19.97 -6.02 -12.64
C PRO A 55 18.91 -6.81 -13.40
N ARG A 56 18.44 -7.93 -12.86
CA ARG A 56 17.41 -8.79 -13.48
C ARG A 56 16.00 -8.22 -13.37
N LEU A 57 15.79 -7.23 -12.49
CA LEU A 57 14.48 -6.61 -12.33
C LEU A 57 14.05 -5.93 -13.63
N SER A 58 12.83 -6.24 -14.05
CA SER A 58 12.15 -5.54 -15.14
C SER A 58 11.92 -4.07 -14.82
N LEU A 59 11.68 -3.24 -15.83
CA LEU A 59 11.32 -1.83 -15.62
C LEU A 59 10.09 -1.70 -14.72
N ASN A 60 9.07 -2.54 -14.93
CA ASN A 60 7.86 -2.55 -14.13
C ASN A 60 8.13 -2.85 -12.65
N GLU A 61 9.04 -3.76 -12.34
CA GLU A 61 9.41 -4.04 -10.95
C GLU A 61 10.18 -2.90 -10.31
N ARG A 62 11.03 -2.21 -11.07
CA ARG A 62 11.72 -1.00 -10.60
C ARG A 62 10.74 0.12 -10.30
N LEU A 63 9.72 0.30 -11.15
CA LEU A 63 8.64 1.27 -10.92
C LEU A 63 7.81 0.92 -9.68
N ILE A 64 7.54 -0.37 -9.42
CA ILE A 64 6.84 -0.81 -8.21
C ILE A 64 7.71 -0.59 -6.96
N VAL A 65 9.02 -0.82 -7.05
CA VAL A 65 9.95 -0.46 -5.97
C VAL A 65 9.87 1.04 -5.69
N SER A 66 9.88 1.88 -6.72
CA SER A 66 9.73 3.32 -6.56
C SER A 66 8.39 3.74 -5.98
N TRP A 67 7.30 3.10 -6.37
CA TRP A 67 5.99 3.29 -5.76
C TRP A 67 6.05 3.05 -4.25
N TYR A 68 6.57 1.90 -3.82
CA TYR A 68 6.69 1.60 -2.40
C TYR A 68 7.64 2.55 -1.66
N CYS A 69 8.76 2.96 -2.28
CA CYS A 69 9.65 3.94 -1.66
C CYS A 69 8.99 5.32 -1.53
N ILE A 70 8.18 5.75 -2.50
CA ILE A 70 7.37 6.97 -2.40
C ILE A 70 6.35 6.86 -1.27
N CYS A 71 5.57 5.77 -1.22
CA CYS A 71 4.60 5.55 -0.14
C CYS A 71 5.31 5.52 1.22
N GLY A 72 6.38 4.73 1.36
CA GLY A 72 7.15 4.68 2.60
C GLY A 72 7.70 6.04 3.01
N PHE A 73 8.13 6.86 2.05
CA PHE A 73 8.57 8.22 2.31
C PHE A 73 7.41 9.12 2.79
N LEU A 74 6.29 9.13 2.08
CA LEU A 74 5.12 9.92 2.48
C LEU A 74 4.60 9.49 3.85
N HIS A 75 4.46 8.19 4.11
CA HIS A 75 4.01 7.68 5.40
C HIS A 75 4.98 8.06 6.53
N CYS A 76 6.26 7.71 6.42
CA CYS A 76 7.18 7.92 7.54
C CYS A 76 7.54 9.39 7.77
N PHE A 77 7.61 10.21 6.72
CA PHE A 77 8.10 11.59 6.82
C PHE A 77 7.02 12.64 6.68
N PHE A 78 6.10 12.50 5.73
CA PHE A 78 5.04 13.51 5.51
C PHE A 78 3.90 13.34 6.52
N GLU A 79 3.32 12.15 6.62
CA GLU A 79 2.30 11.81 7.63
C GLU A 79 2.91 11.79 9.03
N GLY A 80 4.15 11.32 9.17
CA GLY A 80 4.91 11.40 10.43
C GLY A 80 5.08 12.84 10.93
N TYR A 81 5.27 13.79 10.01
CA TYR A 81 5.30 15.21 10.37
C TYR A 81 3.96 15.69 10.90
N PHE A 82 2.85 15.32 10.26
CA PHE A 82 1.51 15.64 10.74
C PHE A 82 1.27 15.04 12.13
N VAL A 83 1.49 13.74 12.32
CA VAL A 83 1.28 13.05 13.60
C VAL A 83 2.10 13.69 14.72
N TYR A 84 3.33 14.12 14.45
CA TYR A 84 4.15 14.78 15.47
C TYR A 84 3.72 16.23 15.76
N ASN A 85 3.25 16.98 14.75
CA ASN A 85 3.00 18.42 14.85
C ASN A 85 1.52 18.82 14.88
N HIS A 86 0.57 17.87 14.82
CA HIS A 86 -0.85 18.13 14.54
C HIS A 86 -1.45 19.30 15.36
N ALA A 87 -1.08 19.44 16.63
CA ALA A 87 -1.59 20.47 17.53
C ALA A 87 -1.11 21.90 17.22
N THR A 88 0.04 22.06 16.56
CA THR A 88 0.63 23.38 16.24
C THR A 88 0.81 23.61 14.74
N LEU A 89 0.46 22.61 13.92
CA LEU A 89 0.66 22.56 12.48
C LEU A 89 0.17 23.83 11.74
N ALA A 90 -0.99 24.34 12.14
CA ALA A 90 -1.63 25.49 11.52
C ALA A 90 -0.82 26.80 11.60
N GLY A 91 0.09 26.93 12.57
CA GLY A 91 0.95 28.11 12.73
C GLY A 91 2.38 27.94 12.19
N GLN A 92 2.74 26.76 11.68
CA GLN A 92 4.10 26.46 11.26
C GLN A 92 4.34 26.82 9.78
N GLN A 93 5.58 27.19 9.45
CA GLN A 93 6.01 27.59 8.10
C GLN A 93 7.06 26.68 7.48
N THR A 94 7.28 25.48 8.02
CA THR A 94 8.13 24.49 7.34
C THR A 94 7.46 24.02 6.05
N LEU A 95 8.24 23.47 5.11
CA LEU A 95 7.70 22.95 3.86
C LEU A 95 6.55 21.95 4.09
N PHE A 96 6.72 21.00 5.01
CA PHE A 96 5.69 19.99 5.30
C PHE A 96 4.47 20.61 5.98
N ALA A 97 4.64 21.57 6.89
CA ALA A 97 3.51 22.27 7.49
C ALA A 97 2.68 23.02 6.45
N GLN A 98 3.34 23.71 5.51
CA GLN A 98 2.66 24.46 4.46
C GLN A 98 1.97 23.55 3.43
N LEU A 99 2.59 22.41 3.09
CA LEU A 99 1.96 21.37 2.27
C LEU A 99 0.72 20.78 2.94
N TRP A 100 0.77 20.51 4.25
CA TRP A 100 -0.40 20.05 5.00
C TRP A 100 -1.48 21.11 5.08
N LYS A 101 -1.13 22.38 5.32
CA LYS A 101 -2.08 23.50 5.27
C LYS A 101 -2.75 23.63 3.91
N GLU A 102 -2.02 23.42 2.82
CA GLU A 102 -2.56 23.43 1.46
C GLU A 102 -3.50 22.23 1.24
N TYR A 103 -3.06 21.03 1.59
CA TYR A 103 -3.87 19.82 1.45
C TYR A 103 -5.14 19.88 2.31
N SER A 104 -5.09 20.52 3.48
CA SER A 104 -6.22 20.65 4.39
C SER A 104 -7.35 21.53 3.85
N LEU A 105 -7.14 22.27 2.75
CA LEU A 105 -8.24 22.93 2.03
C LEU A 105 -9.24 21.90 1.45
N SER A 106 -8.77 20.67 1.21
CA SER A 106 -9.57 19.53 0.80
C SER A 106 -10.16 18.72 1.96
N ASP A 107 -9.54 18.81 3.14
CA ASP A 107 -10.01 18.14 4.35
C ASP A 107 -9.45 18.81 5.60
N SER A 108 -10.26 19.64 6.25
CA SER A 108 -9.84 20.43 7.43
C SER A 108 -9.58 19.58 8.67
N ARG A 109 -9.95 18.29 8.68
CA ARG A 109 -9.71 17.37 9.80
C ARG A 109 -8.22 17.26 10.18
N TYR A 110 -7.33 17.50 9.22
CA TYR A 110 -5.88 17.57 9.45
C TYR A 110 -5.43 18.82 10.22
N LEU A 111 -6.23 19.89 10.30
CA LEU A 111 -5.93 21.09 11.10
C LEU A 111 -6.75 21.21 12.37
N THR A 112 -7.83 20.45 12.49
CA THR A 112 -8.66 20.39 13.71
C THR A 112 -8.26 19.28 14.66
N SER A 113 -7.18 18.53 14.36
CA SER A 113 -6.71 17.39 15.16
C SER A 113 -7.78 16.31 15.34
N ASP A 114 -8.47 15.97 14.25
CA ASP A 114 -9.48 14.92 14.25
C ASP A 114 -8.91 13.58 14.79
N PRO A 115 -9.54 12.95 15.80
CA PRO A 115 -9.03 11.72 16.40
C PRO A 115 -8.88 10.57 15.41
N PHE A 116 -9.78 10.48 14.42
CA PHE A 116 -9.69 9.44 13.41
C PHE A 116 -8.51 9.68 12.46
N MET A 117 -8.30 10.91 11.97
CA MET A 117 -7.11 11.26 11.18
C MET A 117 -5.82 10.97 11.95
N ILE A 118 -5.68 11.42 13.20
CA ILE A 118 -4.48 11.16 13.99
C ILE A 118 -4.25 9.65 14.16
N SER A 119 -5.31 8.89 14.43
CA SER A 119 -5.20 7.44 14.63
C SER A 119 -4.79 6.69 13.36
N VAL A 120 -5.45 6.96 12.23
CA VAL A 120 -5.15 6.27 10.97
C VAL A 120 -3.74 6.63 10.48
N GLU A 121 -3.35 7.90 10.58
CA GLU A 121 -2.01 8.35 10.17
C GLU A 121 -0.92 7.86 11.13
N THR A 122 -1.22 7.65 12.41
CA THR A 122 -0.27 7.01 13.32
C THR A 122 0.00 5.56 12.91
N ILE A 123 -1.05 4.84 12.46
CA ILE A 123 -0.89 3.46 11.96
C ILE A 123 -0.12 3.47 10.63
N THR A 124 -0.37 4.41 9.73
CA THR A 124 0.39 4.51 8.48
C THR A 124 1.87 4.76 8.75
N VAL A 125 2.21 5.65 9.68
CA VAL A 125 3.58 5.93 10.09
C VAL A 125 4.27 4.71 10.71
N LEU A 126 3.62 4.03 11.66
CA LEU A 126 4.25 2.96 12.44
C LEU A 126 4.25 1.60 11.74
N VAL A 127 3.30 1.36 10.84
CA VAL A 127 3.08 0.05 10.22
C VAL A 127 3.26 0.11 8.71
N TRP A 128 2.48 0.95 8.01
CA TRP A 128 2.43 0.91 6.55
C TRP A 128 3.69 1.49 5.89
N GLY A 129 4.26 2.56 6.44
CA GLY A 129 5.51 3.16 5.98
C GLY A 129 6.69 2.17 6.04
N PRO A 130 6.98 1.57 7.20
CA PRO A 130 8.00 0.53 7.32
C PRO A 130 7.75 -0.68 6.40
N LEU A 131 6.50 -1.14 6.30
CA LEU A 131 6.15 -2.27 5.42
C LEU A 131 6.26 -1.91 3.93
N CYS A 132 6.09 -0.65 3.54
CA CYS A 132 6.37 -0.20 2.18
C CYS A 132 7.85 -0.34 1.85
N PHE A 133 8.75 0.16 2.71
CA PHE A 133 10.19 -0.04 2.51
C PHE A 133 10.59 -1.52 2.52
N PHE A 134 9.97 -2.32 3.39
CA PHE A 134 10.18 -3.77 3.42
C PHE A 134 9.69 -4.46 2.14
N SER A 135 8.55 -4.03 1.58
CA SER A 135 8.03 -4.52 0.29
C SER A 135 9.00 -4.23 -0.85
N ALA A 136 9.53 -3.00 -0.91
CA ALA A 136 10.57 -2.63 -1.87
C ALA A 136 11.82 -3.52 -1.72
N TRP A 137 12.27 -3.75 -0.49
CA TRP A 137 13.41 -4.63 -0.21
C TRP A 137 13.14 -6.07 -0.64
N CYS A 138 11.96 -6.63 -0.35
CA CYS A 138 11.57 -7.98 -0.77
C CYS A 138 11.59 -8.13 -2.29
N ILE A 139 11.15 -7.10 -3.04
CA ILE A 139 11.22 -7.12 -4.52
C ILE A 139 12.68 -7.09 -4.99
N ILE A 140 13.50 -6.20 -4.44
CA ILE A 140 14.92 -6.11 -4.81
C ILE A 140 15.65 -7.44 -4.55
N ARG A 141 15.34 -8.12 -3.45
CA ARG A 141 15.95 -9.38 -3.04
C ARG A 141 15.33 -10.62 -3.68
N ASP A 142 14.32 -10.46 -4.55
CA ASP A 142 13.55 -11.56 -5.13
C ASP A 142 13.05 -12.55 -4.05
N SER A 143 12.53 -11.99 -2.96
CA SER A 143 12.11 -12.75 -1.80
C SER A 143 10.78 -13.48 -2.04
N THR A 144 10.69 -14.73 -1.58
CA THR A 144 9.47 -15.56 -1.68
C THR A 144 8.28 -14.97 -0.91
N ILE A 145 8.54 -14.18 0.14
CA ILE A 145 7.49 -13.52 0.94
C ILE A 145 7.02 -12.18 0.35
N ARG A 146 7.56 -11.76 -0.81
CA ARG A 146 7.18 -10.47 -1.43
C ARG A 146 5.68 -10.33 -1.66
N HIS A 147 5.00 -11.42 -2.05
CA HIS A 147 3.57 -11.39 -2.38
C HIS A 147 2.70 -11.28 -1.12
N PRO A 148 2.89 -12.09 -0.06
CA PRO A 148 2.23 -11.87 1.23
C PRO A 148 2.41 -10.45 1.78
N VAL A 149 3.63 -9.92 1.78
CA VAL A 149 3.92 -8.57 2.30
C VAL A 149 3.22 -7.50 1.46
N GLN A 150 3.32 -7.59 0.13
CA GLN A 150 2.62 -6.71 -0.80
C GLN A 150 1.11 -6.75 -0.57
N MET A 151 0.51 -7.92 -0.35
CA MET A 151 -0.92 -8.02 -0.08
C MET A 151 -1.33 -7.30 1.21
N MET A 152 -0.54 -7.43 2.29
CA MET A 152 -0.80 -6.72 3.55
C MET A 152 -0.79 -5.21 3.36
N VAL A 153 0.25 -4.66 2.73
CA VAL A 153 0.37 -3.21 2.45
C VAL A 153 -0.76 -2.74 1.54
N CYS A 154 -1.04 -3.46 0.45
CA CYS A 154 -2.08 -3.05 -0.49
C CYS A 154 -3.47 -3.06 0.17
N MET A 155 -3.76 -4.05 1.03
CA MET A 155 -5.00 -4.07 1.79
C MET A 155 -5.09 -2.91 2.77
N GLY A 156 -3.98 -2.62 3.48
CA GLY A 156 -3.88 -1.48 4.39
C GLY A 156 -4.21 -0.15 3.70
N HIS A 157 -3.63 0.10 2.52
CA HIS A 157 -3.91 1.31 1.75
C HIS A 157 -5.37 1.39 1.29
N LEU A 158 -5.92 0.30 0.72
CA LEU A 158 -7.32 0.28 0.28
C LEU A 158 -8.28 0.51 1.44
N TYR A 159 -8.04 -0.16 2.57
CA TYR A 159 -8.86 -0.02 3.77
C TYR A 159 -8.78 1.39 4.35
N GLY A 160 -7.57 1.95 4.46
CA GLY A 160 -7.34 3.31 4.94
C GLY A 160 -8.09 4.35 4.10
N VAL A 161 -7.98 4.29 2.77
CA VAL A 161 -8.68 5.21 1.87
C VAL A 161 -10.20 5.05 1.94
N VAL A 162 -10.71 3.82 2.07
CA VAL A 162 -12.14 3.59 2.27
C VAL A 162 -12.63 4.23 3.57
N LEU A 163 -11.90 4.04 4.67
CA LEU A 163 -12.26 4.68 5.95
C LEU A 163 -12.16 6.21 5.89
N TYR A 164 -11.14 6.74 5.19
CA TYR A 164 -10.95 8.17 4.98
C TYR A 164 -12.18 8.83 4.33
N PHE A 165 -12.70 8.21 3.27
CA PHE A 165 -13.93 8.66 2.60
C PHE A 165 -15.18 8.40 3.45
N ALA A 166 -15.31 7.19 4.00
CA ALA A 166 -16.50 6.79 4.75
C ALA A 166 -16.74 7.65 5.99
N THR A 167 -15.68 8.01 6.73
CA THR A 167 -15.80 8.86 7.92
C THR A 167 -16.21 10.28 7.58
N SER A 168 -15.64 10.87 6.52
CA SER A 168 -16.05 12.21 6.06
C SER A 168 -17.51 12.23 5.62
N THR A 169 -17.93 11.24 4.82
CA THR A 169 -19.33 11.11 4.37
C THR A 169 -20.28 10.86 5.55
N ALA A 170 -19.88 10.04 6.51
CA ALA A 170 -20.68 9.77 7.70
C ALA A 170 -20.89 11.05 8.54
N GLU A 171 -19.82 11.84 8.77
CA GLU A 171 -19.94 13.08 9.52
C GLU A 171 -20.82 14.13 8.82
N GLN A 172 -20.72 14.24 7.49
CA GLN A 172 -21.64 15.07 6.70
C GLN A 172 -23.09 14.63 6.88
N TYR A 173 -23.35 13.32 6.84
CA TYR A 173 -24.68 12.75 7.00
C TYR A 173 -25.27 12.96 8.41
N TYR A 174 -24.47 12.71 9.46
CA TYR A 174 -24.94 12.76 10.85
C TYR A 174 -25.01 14.17 11.44
N HIS A 175 -24.04 15.02 11.11
CA HIS A 175 -23.93 16.35 11.73
C HIS A 175 -24.40 17.49 10.82
N GLY A 176 -24.80 17.19 9.58
CA GLY A 176 -25.22 18.20 8.60
C GLY A 176 -24.12 19.23 8.34
N SER A 177 -22.86 18.87 8.57
CA SER A 177 -21.73 19.77 8.37
C SER A 177 -21.56 20.06 6.88
N ASN A 178 -21.09 21.26 6.54
CA ASN A 178 -20.82 21.69 5.15
C ASN A 178 -19.65 20.94 4.48
N GLY A 179 -19.31 19.75 4.95
CA GLY A 179 -18.13 18.98 4.56
C GLY A 179 -16.84 19.61 5.08
N HIS A 180 -15.82 18.77 5.24
CA HIS A 180 -14.46 19.19 5.63
C HIS A 180 -13.65 19.75 4.46
N SER A 181 -14.13 19.54 3.24
CA SER A 181 -13.58 20.13 2.02
C SER A 181 -14.22 21.49 1.76
N ARG A 182 -13.43 22.44 1.27
CA ARG A 182 -13.97 23.63 0.64
C ARG A 182 -14.83 23.28 -0.59
N PRO A 183 -15.84 24.12 -0.95
CA PRO A 183 -16.81 23.81 -2.00
C PRO A 183 -16.26 23.91 -3.43
N GLU A 184 -15.09 24.54 -3.63
CA GLU A 184 -14.51 24.66 -4.96
C GLU A 184 -14.10 23.29 -5.53
N PHE A 185 -14.35 23.11 -6.83
CA PHE A 185 -14.12 21.86 -7.55
C PHE A 185 -12.72 21.26 -7.31
N GLN A 186 -11.69 22.11 -7.31
CA GLN A 186 -10.30 21.65 -7.15
C GLN A 186 -10.05 20.97 -5.79
N TYR A 187 -10.63 21.48 -4.71
CA TYR A 187 -10.34 20.94 -3.38
C TYR A 187 -11.03 19.59 -3.19
N PHE A 188 -12.27 19.46 -3.63
CA PHE A 188 -12.95 18.16 -3.52
C PHE A 188 -12.48 17.16 -4.59
N TRP A 189 -12.48 17.51 -5.87
CA TRP A 189 -12.24 16.52 -6.93
C TRP A 189 -10.76 16.27 -7.21
N LEU A 190 -9.93 17.32 -7.22
CA LEU A 190 -8.51 17.15 -7.51
C LEU A 190 -7.74 16.71 -6.26
N TYR A 191 -7.98 17.34 -5.11
CA TYR A 191 -7.19 17.05 -3.90
C TYR A 191 -7.81 15.88 -3.13
N TYR A 192 -9.03 16.04 -2.64
CA TYR A 192 -9.68 15.03 -1.79
C TYR A 192 -9.88 13.70 -2.52
N VAL A 193 -10.44 13.70 -3.74
CA VAL A 193 -10.58 12.47 -4.54
C VAL A 193 -9.29 12.14 -5.31
N GLY A 194 -8.79 13.10 -6.10
CA GLY A 194 -7.72 12.86 -7.06
C GLY A 194 -6.38 12.47 -6.43
N PHE A 195 -5.95 13.11 -5.34
CA PHE A 195 -4.68 12.76 -4.69
C PHE A 195 -4.77 11.45 -3.90
N ASN A 196 -5.95 11.01 -3.46
CA ASN A 196 -6.12 9.70 -2.80
C ASN A 196 -6.27 8.55 -3.79
N LEU A 197 -6.68 8.82 -5.03
CA LEU A 197 -6.95 7.80 -6.05
C LEU A 197 -5.75 6.88 -6.38
N PRO A 198 -4.48 7.33 -6.40
CA PRO A 198 -3.33 6.45 -6.57
C PRO A 198 -3.26 5.32 -5.52
N TRP A 199 -3.62 5.61 -4.26
CA TRP A 199 -3.68 4.62 -3.17
C TRP A 199 -4.89 3.68 -3.26
N VAL A 200 -5.80 3.91 -4.22
CA VAL A 200 -6.82 2.94 -4.62
C VAL A 200 -6.33 2.09 -5.79
N ILE A 201 -5.94 2.76 -6.88
CA ILE A 201 -5.67 2.09 -8.17
C ILE A 201 -4.43 1.20 -8.08
N VAL A 202 -3.30 1.74 -7.63
CA VAL A 202 -2.02 1.00 -7.65
C VAL A 202 -2.09 -0.19 -6.66
N PRO A 203 -2.52 -0.01 -5.40
CA PRO A 203 -2.72 -1.13 -4.48
C PRO A 203 -3.69 -2.20 -5.00
N ALA A 204 -4.83 -1.83 -5.62
CA ALA A 204 -5.76 -2.82 -6.18
C ALA A 204 -5.10 -3.67 -7.28
N LEU A 205 -4.36 -3.05 -8.20
CA LEU A 205 -3.65 -3.76 -9.27
C LEU A 205 -2.55 -4.68 -8.71
N LEU A 206 -1.77 -4.20 -7.74
CA LEU A 206 -0.71 -4.96 -7.08
C LEU A 206 -1.27 -6.12 -6.24
N LEU A 207 -2.38 -5.91 -5.55
CA LEU A 207 -3.10 -6.94 -4.81
C LEU A 207 -3.55 -8.06 -5.75
N LEU A 208 -4.24 -7.72 -6.85
CA LEU A 208 -4.67 -8.69 -7.85
C LEU A 208 -3.48 -9.42 -8.50
N ARG A 209 -2.36 -8.72 -8.75
CA ARG A 209 -1.13 -9.34 -9.25
C ARG A 209 -0.59 -10.39 -8.27
N SER A 210 -0.54 -10.07 -6.98
CA SER A 210 -0.07 -11.02 -5.94
C SER A 210 -1.01 -12.21 -5.78
N ILE A 211 -2.32 -11.98 -5.77
CA ILE A 211 -3.33 -13.06 -5.69
C ILE A 211 -3.15 -14.04 -6.87
N ARG A 212 -3.00 -13.52 -8.10
CA ARG A 212 -2.79 -14.37 -9.28
C ARG A 212 -1.48 -15.17 -9.19
N ALA A 213 -0.40 -14.52 -8.76
CA ALA A 213 0.90 -15.18 -8.59
C ALA A 213 0.84 -16.32 -7.55
N MET A 214 0.22 -16.07 -6.40
CA MET A 214 0.06 -17.08 -5.35
C MET A 214 -0.85 -18.23 -5.79
N ARG A 215 -1.98 -17.94 -6.46
CA ARG A 215 -2.85 -18.98 -7.01
C ARG A 215 -2.11 -19.88 -8.01
N ALA A 216 -1.31 -19.30 -8.91
CA ALA A 216 -0.50 -20.06 -9.85
C ALA A 216 0.54 -20.95 -9.14
N ALA A 217 1.21 -20.42 -8.11
CA ALA A 217 2.18 -21.17 -7.33
C ALA A 217 1.53 -22.38 -6.62
N PHE A 218 0.39 -22.18 -5.95
CA PHE A 218 -0.33 -23.28 -5.29
C PHE A 218 -0.86 -24.32 -6.27
N ALA A 219 -1.35 -23.90 -7.44
CA ALA A 219 -1.80 -24.83 -8.48
C ALA A 219 -0.64 -25.70 -9.00
N MET A 220 0.54 -25.11 -9.19
CA MET A 220 1.74 -25.86 -9.59
C MET A 220 2.21 -26.83 -8.50
N LEU A 221 2.17 -26.42 -7.24
CA LEU A 221 2.49 -27.30 -6.12
C LEU A 221 1.58 -28.53 -6.08
N GLY A 222 0.27 -28.34 -6.26
CA GLY A 222 -0.69 -29.45 -6.31
C GLY A 222 -0.43 -30.41 -7.48
N ARG A 223 -0.08 -29.90 -8.67
CA ARG A 223 0.30 -30.73 -9.83
C ARG A 223 1.55 -31.56 -9.57
N VAL A 224 2.59 -30.94 -9.00
CA VAL A 224 3.84 -31.63 -8.67
C VAL A 224 3.61 -32.72 -7.62
N GLN A 225 2.81 -32.44 -6.59
CA GLN A 225 2.43 -33.45 -5.59
C GLN A 225 1.65 -34.61 -6.21
N GLY A 226 0.73 -34.34 -7.14
CA GLY A 226 0.01 -35.38 -7.88
C GLY A 226 0.95 -36.29 -8.68
N LEU A 227 1.84 -35.69 -9.48
CA LEU A 227 2.83 -36.44 -10.27
C LEU A 227 3.78 -37.28 -9.40
N LEU A 228 4.24 -36.73 -8.28
CA LEU A 228 5.07 -37.48 -7.33
C LEU A 228 4.34 -38.67 -6.70
N THR A 229 3.03 -38.52 -6.45
CA THR A 229 2.20 -39.59 -5.91
C THR A 229 2.00 -40.71 -6.93
N GLU A 230 1.71 -40.35 -8.19
CA GLU A 230 1.58 -41.29 -9.30
C GLU A 230 2.89 -42.05 -9.57
N LEU A 231 4.02 -41.33 -9.64
CA LEU A 231 5.34 -41.94 -9.79
C LEU A 231 5.66 -42.93 -8.65
N ARG A 232 5.33 -42.57 -7.41
CA ARG A 232 5.54 -43.45 -6.25
C ARG A 232 4.66 -44.70 -6.33
N GLY A 233 3.42 -44.57 -6.78
CA GLY A 233 2.52 -45.70 -7.04
C GLY A 233 3.10 -46.64 -8.09
N ASN A 234 3.48 -46.10 -9.25
CA ASN A 234 4.06 -46.90 -10.35
C ASN A 234 5.33 -47.64 -9.93
N ILE A 235 6.21 -47.01 -9.14
CA ILE A 235 7.43 -47.68 -8.61
C ILE A 235 7.06 -48.81 -7.64
N HIS A 236 6.04 -48.63 -6.81
CA HIS A 236 5.57 -49.68 -5.91
C HIS A 236 5.02 -50.88 -6.70
N ASP A 237 4.19 -50.62 -7.71
CA ASP A 237 3.59 -51.66 -8.56
C ASP A 237 4.64 -52.45 -9.33
N ILE A 238 5.68 -51.79 -9.87
CA ILE A 238 6.81 -52.45 -10.54
C ILE A 238 7.54 -53.39 -9.57
N LYS A 239 7.90 -52.90 -8.37
CA LYS A 239 8.57 -53.74 -7.36
C LYS A 239 7.73 -54.94 -6.92
N GLN A 240 6.40 -54.77 -6.88
CA GLN A 240 5.49 -55.85 -6.53
C GLN A 240 5.45 -56.93 -7.62
N ARG A 241 5.50 -56.53 -8.90
CA ARG A 241 5.60 -57.46 -10.03
C ARG A 241 6.93 -58.21 -10.04
N ASP A 242 8.05 -57.51 -9.86
CA ASP A 242 9.37 -58.15 -9.83
C ASP A 242 9.46 -59.20 -8.69
N HIS A 243 8.85 -58.93 -7.53
CA HIS A 243 8.77 -59.90 -6.42
C HIS A 243 7.86 -61.10 -6.71
N LEU A 244 6.80 -60.92 -7.49
CA LEU A 244 5.92 -62.03 -7.91
C LEU A 244 6.63 -62.92 -8.93
N ASP A 245 7.36 -62.32 -9.87
CA ASP A 245 8.07 -63.06 -10.91
C ASP A 245 9.23 -63.90 -10.34
N ASP A 246 9.95 -63.40 -9.32
CA ASP A 246 11.05 -64.13 -8.64
C ASP A 246 10.58 -65.32 -7.77
N HIS A 247 9.27 -65.40 -7.47
CA HIS A 247 8.66 -66.49 -6.71
C HIS A 247 7.82 -67.45 -7.54
N THR A 248 7.78 -67.30 -8.86
CA THR A 248 7.10 -68.25 -9.74
C THR A 248 8.01 -69.48 -9.95
N PRO A 249 7.64 -70.69 -9.48
CA PRO A 249 8.45 -71.88 -9.74
C PRO A 249 8.46 -72.13 -11.25
N CYS A 250 9.65 -72.35 -11.80
CA CYS A 250 9.81 -72.83 -13.17
C CYS A 250 9.20 -74.24 -13.22
N GLU A 251 7.92 -74.36 -13.61
CA GLU A 251 7.31 -75.65 -13.91
C GLU A 251 8.06 -76.23 -15.11
N SER A 252 8.96 -77.17 -14.80
CA SER A 252 9.59 -78.02 -15.80
C SER A 252 8.50 -78.84 -16.49
N GLU A 253 8.14 -78.45 -17.72
CA GLU A 253 7.46 -79.34 -18.65
C GLU A 253 8.42 -80.49 -19.00
N GLY A 254 8.38 -81.52 -18.16
CA GLY A 254 8.89 -82.84 -18.46
C GLY A 254 7.72 -83.76 -18.81
N GLU A 255 7.94 -84.59 -19.84
CA GLU A 255 7.29 -85.89 -20.06
C GLU A 255 5.87 -85.86 -20.71
N LYS A 256 5.51 -86.60 -21.78
CA LYS A 256 5.88 -87.96 -22.22
C LYS A 256 5.66 -88.18 -23.73
N THR A 257 6.64 -88.87 -24.34
CA THR A 257 6.53 -90.02 -25.25
C THR A 257 5.13 -90.46 -25.74
N LYS A 258 4.91 -90.41 -27.07
CA LYS A 258 4.83 -91.58 -27.98
C LYS A 258 4.68 -91.15 -29.44
#